data_AF-A0A945YCV7-F1
#
_entry.id   AF-A0A945YCV7-F1
#
_cell.length_a   1.000
_cell.length_b   1.000
_cell.length_c   1.000
_cell.angle_alpha   90.00
_cell.angle_beta   90.00
_cell.angle_gamma   90.00
#
_symmetry.space_group_name_H-M   'P 1'
#
loop_
_entity.id
_entity.type
_entity.pdbx_description
1 polymer ?
#
loop_
_entity_poly.entity_id
_entity_poly.type
_entity_poly.pdbx_seq_one_letter_code
_entity_poly.pdbx_strand_id
1 'polypeptide(L)'
;MKALTFLFAALLLAACQTSRDTGGGANILIMGEDADPDTVPRDSRVFKRVLDALANEMNDEGFDVYDETAVTLDDFAQGRTRRTDGEIIDIARSIERPPMDVAVIYAIYTHARKRGHTDKLHVRIAGRLLNVRSGRRLGN
;
A
#
# COMPACT_ATOMS: atom_id res chain seq x y z
N MET A 1 -38.64 -21.24 38.35
CA MET A 1 -37.90 -22.03 37.33
C MET A 1 -37.77 -21.33 35.97
N LYS A 2 -38.75 -20.54 35.51
CA LYS A 2 -38.67 -19.76 34.25
C LYS A 2 -37.67 -18.59 34.28
N ALA A 3 -37.57 -17.87 35.40
CA ALA A 3 -36.61 -16.76 35.54
C ALA A 3 -35.13 -17.21 35.53
N LEU A 4 -34.85 -18.41 36.06
CA LEU A 4 -33.49 -18.97 36.12
C LEU A 4 -33.00 -19.46 34.75
N THR A 5 -33.93 -19.92 33.89
CA THR A 5 -33.63 -20.32 32.51
C THR A 5 -33.41 -19.11 31.60
N PHE A 6 -34.13 -18.01 31.80
CA PHE A 6 -33.86 -16.74 31.09
C PHE A 6 -32.50 -16.15 31.42
N LEU A 7 -32.04 -16.26 32.68
CA LEU A 7 -30.74 -15.75 33.12
C LEU A 7 -29.57 -16.51 32.48
N PHE A 8 -29.71 -17.84 32.32
CA PHE A 8 -28.70 -18.68 31.66
C PHE A 8 -28.63 -18.43 30.15
N ALA A 9 -29.77 -18.18 29.50
CA ALA A 9 -29.80 -17.84 28.07
C ALA A 9 -29.14 -16.48 27.78
N ALA A 10 -29.33 -15.49 28.65
CA ALA A 10 -28.68 -14.18 28.51
C ALA A 10 -27.15 -14.25 28.70
N LEU A 11 -26.65 -15.14 29.56
CA LEU A 11 -25.20 -15.34 29.76
C LEU A 11 -24.51 -15.99 28.54
N LEU A 12 -25.22 -16.87 27.81
CA LEU A 12 -24.70 -17.52 26.60
C LEU A 12 -24.61 -16.57 25.40
N LEU A 13 -25.51 -15.58 25.29
CA LEU A 13 -25.44 -14.55 24.25
C LEU A 13 -24.28 -13.55 24.47
N ALA A 14 -23.85 -13.32 25.71
CA ALA A 14 -22.70 -12.48 26.01
C ALA A 14 -21.34 -13.13 25.67
N ALA A 15 -21.29 -14.47 25.59
CA ALA A 15 -20.08 -15.22 25.23
C ALA A 15 -19.81 -15.27 23.71
N CYS A 16 -20.74 -14.79 22.88
CA CYS A 16 -20.56 -14.63 21.43
C CYS A 16 -20.08 -13.23 21.02
N GLN A 17 -19.45 -12.49 21.95
CA GLN A 17 -18.56 -11.41 21.53
C GLN A 17 -17.33 -12.07 20.92
N THR A 18 -17.40 -12.42 19.63
CA THR A 18 -16.24 -12.66 18.80
C THR A 18 -15.28 -11.52 19.08
N SER A 19 -14.14 -11.83 19.71
CA SER A 19 -12.97 -11.00 19.63
C SER A 19 -12.80 -10.70 18.15
N ARG A 20 -13.10 -9.46 17.75
CA ARG A 20 -12.52 -8.93 16.52
C ARG A 20 -11.05 -8.94 16.85
N ASP A 21 -10.36 -9.98 16.38
CA ASP A 21 -8.92 -9.96 16.32
C ASP A 21 -8.62 -8.81 15.38
N THR A 22 -8.42 -7.62 15.96
CA THR A 22 -7.53 -6.60 15.40
C THR A 22 -6.12 -7.16 15.55
N GLY A 23 -5.89 -8.36 14.99
CA GLY A 23 -4.57 -8.82 14.64
C GLY A 23 -4.09 -7.77 13.67
N GLY A 24 -3.08 -7.02 14.09
CA GLY A 24 -2.57 -5.85 13.40
C GLY A 24 -2.55 -6.08 11.90
N GLY A 25 -3.12 -5.13 11.16
CA GLY A 25 -3.17 -5.23 9.70
C GLY A 25 -1.78 -5.52 9.16
N ALA A 26 -1.69 -6.22 8.03
CA ALA A 26 -0.40 -6.46 7.40
C ALA A 26 0.36 -5.12 7.27
N ASN A 27 1.66 -5.11 7.58
CA ASN A 27 2.47 -3.91 7.39
C ASN A 27 2.69 -3.73 5.88
N ILE A 28 2.10 -2.67 5.32
CA ILE A 28 2.14 -2.40 3.89
C ILE A 28 3.08 -1.25 3.60
N LEU A 29 4.03 -1.49 2.72
CA LEU A 29 4.88 -0.46 2.16
C LEU A 29 4.39 -0.11 0.75
N ILE A 30 4.06 1.17 0.52
CA ILE A 30 3.68 1.65 -0.81
C ILE A 30 4.89 2.37 -1.43
N MET A 31 5.29 1.92 -2.62
CA MET A 31 6.43 2.49 -3.35
C MET A 31 6.04 2.72 -4.80
N GLY A 32 6.46 3.86 -5.35
CA GLY A 32 6.25 4.13 -6.77
C GLY A 32 7.47 3.80 -7.63
N GLU A 33 7.24 3.15 -8.76
CA GLU A 33 8.26 2.89 -9.76
C GLU A 33 8.26 4.02 -10.80
N ASP A 34 9.40 4.68 -10.97
CA ASP A 34 9.59 5.82 -11.89
C ASP A 34 10.79 5.62 -12.84
N ALA A 35 11.28 4.38 -12.97
CA ALA A 35 12.45 4.07 -13.79
C ALA A 35 12.22 4.26 -15.30
N ASP A 36 11.00 3.98 -15.75
CA ASP A 36 10.62 4.10 -17.15
C ASP A 36 10.42 5.59 -17.51
N PRO A 37 11.05 6.10 -18.59
CA PRO A 37 10.94 7.50 -19.00
C PRO A 37 9.51 7.96 -19.34
N ASP A 38 8.60 7.03 -19.67
CA ASP A 38 7.20 7.32 -19.98
C ASP A 38 6.32 7.40 -18.72
N THR A 39 6.91 7.16 -17.54
CA THR A 39 6.22 7.29 -16.26
C THR A 39 6.25 8.71 -15.72
N VAL A 40 5.25 9.04 -14.92
CA VAL A 40 5.16 10.33 -14.23
C VAL A 40 6.25 10.41 -13.16
N PRO A 41 7.07 11.47 -13.15
CA PRO A 41 8.11 11.65 -12.15
C PRO A 41 7.59 11.67 -10.71
N ARG A 42 8.36 11.09 -9.80
CA ARG A 42 8.07 10.96 -8.37
C ARG A 42 7.92 12.28 -7.62
N ASP A 43 8.58 13.34 -8.08
CA ASP A 43 8.49 14.69 -7.51
C ASP A 43 7.19 15.44 -7.91
N SER A 44 6.46 14.92 -8.91
CA SER A 44 5.25 15.55 -9.40
C SER A 44 4.09 15.51 -8.40
N ARG A 45 3.20 16.52 -8.51
CA ARG A 45 1.96 16.57 -7.71
C ARG A 45 1.03 15.40 -8.01
N VAL A 46 1.00 14.92 -9.25
CA VAL A 46 0.14 13.80 -9.65
C VAL A 46 0.59 12.52 -8.97
N PHE A 47 1.89 12.26 -8.94
CA PHE A 47 2.46 11.10 -8.27
C PHE A 47 2.11 11.07 -6.78
N LYS A 48 2.32 12.19 -6.08
CA LYS A 48 1.99 12.32 -4.66
C LYS A 48 0.50 12.11 -4.38
N ARG A 49 -0.38 12.66 -5.22
CA ARG A 49 -1.84 12.44 -5.08
C ARG A 49 -2.26 10.98 -5.22
N VAL A 50 -1.61 10.23 -6.10
CA VAL A 50 -1.88 8.79 -6.25
C VAL A 50 -1.36 8.03 -5.04
N LEU A 51 -0.15 8.37 -4.54
CA LEU A 51 0.38 7.82 -3.30
C LEU A 51 -0.59 8.03 -2.13
N ASP A 52 -1.02 9.28 -1.93
CA ASP A 52 -1.93 9.65 -0.85
C ASP A 52 -3.27 8.91 -0.96
N ALA A 53 -3.82 8.78 -2.18
CA ALA A 53 -5.07 8.06 -2.41
C ALA A 53 -4.95 6.57 -2.11
N LEU A 54 -3.86 5.92 -2.53
CA LEU A 54 -3.60 4.52 -2.22
C LEU A 54 -3.38 4.31 -0.71
N ALA A 55 -2.64 5.21 -0.06
CA ALA A 55 -2.38 5.14 1.36
C ALA A 55 -3.67 5.29 2.18
N ASN A 56 -4.54 6.24 1.81
CA ASN A 56 -5.83 6.42 2.48
C ASN A 56 -6.72 5.21 2.31
N GLU A 57 -6.87 4.68 1.09
CA GLU A 57 -7.70 3.49 0.85
C GLU A 57 -7.21 2.29 1.67
N MET A 58 -5.89 2.07 1.74
CA MET A 58 -5.34 0.94 2.50
C MET A 58 -5.45 1.13 4.02
N ASN A 59 -5.32 2.36 4.51
CA ASN A 59 -5.60 2.68 5.91
C ASN A 59 -7.09 2.49 6.24
N ASP A 60 -7.99 2.88 5.34
CA ASP A 60 -9.45 2.75 5.50
C ASP A 60 -9.87 1.26 5.52
N GLU A 61 -9.17 0.40 4.76
CA GLU A 61 -9.31 -1.06 4.81
C GLU A 61 -8.68 -1.72 6.04
N GLY A 62 -7.98 -0.95 6.89
CA GLY A 62 -7.44 -1.40 8.18
C GLY A 62 -6.03 -1.98 8.13
N PHE A 63 -5.24 -1.67 7.10
CA PHE A 63 -3.82 -2.02 7.02
C PHE A 63 -2.92 -0.94 7.65
N ASP A 64 -1.78 -1.36 8.20
CA ASP A 64 -0.75 -0.43 8.69
C ASP A 64 0.11 0.02 7.51
N VAL A 65 -0.14 1.24 7.01
CA VAL A 65 0.54 1.78 5.82
C VAL A 65 1.77 2.60 6.20
N TYR A 66 2.90 2.28 5.59
CA TYR A 66 4.17 2.96 5.78
C TYR A 66 4.60 3.70 4.50
N ASP A 67 4.96 4.98 4.65
CA ASP A 67 5.55 5.79 3.59
C ASP A 67 7.03 5.45 3.42
N GLU A 68 7.46 5.22 2.19
CA GLU A 68 8.86 4.99 1.80
C GLU A 68 9.83 5.98 2.46
N THR A 69 9.48 7.27 2.52
CA THR A 69 10.31 8.32 3.13
C THR A 69 10.54 8.08 4.62
N ALA A 70 9.50 7.60 5.32
CA ALA A 70 9.54 7.39 6.77
C ALA A 70 10.36 6.16 7.16
N VAL A 71 10.38 5.12 6.32
CA VAL A 71 11.11 3.87 6.58
C VAL A 71 12.52 3.84 6.01
N THR A 72 12.87 4.66 5.01
CA THR A 72 14.22 4.70 4.43
C THR A 72 15.12 5.81 4.99
N LEU A 73 14.71 6.47 6.07
CA LEU A 73 15.37 7.68 6.59
C LEU A 73 16.84 7.43 7.01
N ASP A 74 17.18 6.20 7.40
CA ASP A 74 18.50 5.86 7.96
C ASP A 74 19.47 5.16 6.98
N ASP A 75 18.99 4.44 5.95
CA ASP A 75 19.84 3.53 5.16
C ASP A 75 19.92 3.80 3.64
N PHE A 76 19.02 4.62 3.07
CA PHE A 76 19.01 4.89 1.63
C PHE A 76 19.05 6.38 1.35
N ALA A 77 20.03 6.81 0.54
CA ALA A 77 20.15 8.19 0.09
C ALA A 77 18.84 8.65 -0.59
N GLN A 78 18.03 9.40 0.16
CA GLN A 78 16.82 10.05 -0.34
C GLN A 78 17.22 10.99 -1.49
N GLY A 79 16.63 10.81 -2.67
CA GLY A 79 16.88 11.66 -3.84
C GLY A 79 17.37 10.96 -5.11
N ARG A 80 17.44 9.62 -5.14
CA ARG A 80 17.71 8.87 -6.37
C ARG A 80 16.43 8.62 -7.16
N THR A 81 16.32 9.26 -8.33
CA THR A 81 15.28 9.04 -9.34
C THR A 81 15.60 7.77 -10.15
N ARG A 82 14.58 7.01 -10.58
CA ARG A 82 14.67 5.81 -11.42
C ARG A 82 15.20 4.54 -10.73
N ARG A 83 14.52 4.11 -9.65
CA ARG A 83 14.84 2.85 -8.97
C ARG A 83 14.24 1.66 -9.72
N THR A 84 15.05 0.63 -9.91
CA THR A 84 14.59 -0.61 -10.54
C THR A 84 13.82 -1.48 -9.55
N ASP A 85 13.01 -2.39 -10.08
CA ASP A 85 12.28 -3.39 -9.30
C ASP A 85 13.09 -4.09 -8.22
N GLY A 86 14.33 -4.49 -8.52
CA GLY A 86 15.21 -5.18 -7.56
C GLY A 86 15.57 -4.29 -6.38
N GLU A 87 15.88 -3.03 -6.64
CA GLU A 87 16.25 -2.05 -5.62
C GLU A 87 15.07 -1.74 -4.68
N ILE A 88 13.87 -1.62 -5.24
CA ILE A 88 12.63 -1.43 -4.48
C ILE A 88 12.39 -2.60 -3.50
N ILE A 89 12.67 -3.83 -3.95
CA ILE A 89 12.52 -5.04 -3.13
C ILE A 89 13.60 -5.12 -2.05
N ASP A 90 14.83 -4.75 -2.39
CA ASP A 90 15.94 -4.73 -1.43
C ASP A 90 15.67 -3.72 -0.30
N ILE A 91 15.14 -2.53 -0.64
CA ILE A 91 14.69 -1.53 0.33
C ILE A 91 13.57 -2.08 1.22
N ALA A 92 12.55 -2.71 0.62
CA ALA A 92 11.46 -3.30 1.40
C ALA A 92 11.97 -4.37 2.40
N ARG A 93 12.99 -5.14 2.00
CA ARG A 93 13.59 -6.20 2.83
C ARG A 93 14.54 -5.68 3.90
N SER A 94 15.21 -4.55 3.69
CA SER A 94 16.10 -3.95 4.68
C SER A 94 15.36 -3.30 5.85
N ILE A 95 14.05 -3.08 5.73
CA ILE A 95 13.25 -2.50 6.82
C ILE A 95 12.97 -3.58 7.86
N GLU A 96 13.75 -3.56 8.95
CA GLU A 96 13.64 -4.56 10.02
C GLU A 96 12.56 -4.22 11.06
N ARG A 97 12.15 -2.95 11.19
CA ARG A 97 11.26 -2.49 12.27
C ARG A 97 10.30 -1.37 11.85
N PRO A 98 8.98 -1.63 11.78
CA PRO A 98 8.35 -2.95 11.79
C PRO A 98 8.70 -3.71 10.49
N PRO A 99 8.72 -5.05 10.50
CA PRO A 99 8.95 -5.82 9.28
C PRO A 99 7.77 -5.64 8.32
N MET A 100 8.05 -5.28 7.07
CA MET A 100 7.03 -5.14 6.02
C MET A 100 6.58 -6.51 5.51
N ASP A 101 5.28 -6.72 5.39
CA ASP A 101 4.72 -7.99 4.90
C ASP A 101 4.43 -7.93 3.40
N VAL A 102 3.89 -6.79 2.93
CA VAL A 102 3.50 -6.57 1.54
C VAL A 102 4.08 -5.25 1.04
N ALA A 103 4.68 -5.29 -0.16
CA ALA A 103 5.04 -4.09 -0.91
C ALA A 103 4.03 -3.89 -2.05
N VAL A 104 3.39 -2.72 -2.08
CA VAL A 104 2.57 -2.24 -3.19
C VAL A 104 3.46 -1.40 -4.07
N ILE A 105 3.68 -1.87 -5.30
CA ILE A 105 4.49 -1.15 -6.28
C ILE A 105 3.55 -0.60 -7.34
N TYR A 106 3.58 0.71 -7.59
CA TYR A 106 2.76 1.33 -8.62
C TYR A 106 3.57 2.19 -9.58
N ALA A 107 3.15 2.23 -10.84
CA ALA A 107 3.71 3.09 -11.88
C ALA A 107 2.57 3.85 -12.57
N ILE A 108 2.79 5.13 -12.86
CA ILE A 108 1.80 5.98 -13.52
C ILE A 108 2.31 6.31 -14.91
N TYR A 109 1.61 5.84 -15.93
CA TYR A 109 1.89 6.14 -17.33
C TYR A 109 0.93 7.21 -17.83
N THR A 110 1.46 8.25 -18.46
CA THR A 110 0.64 9.32 -19.05
C THR A 110 1.07 9.63 -20.46
N HIS A 111 0.09 9.74 -21.36
CA HIS A 111 0.33 10.10 -22.75
C HIS A 111 -0.67 11.17 -23.21
N ALA A 112 -0.18 12.36 -23.51
CA ALA A 112 -0.99 13.45 -24.06
C ALA A 112 -0.97 13.42 -25.60
N ARG A 113 -2.15 13.32 -26.22
CA ARG A 113 -2.33 13.52 -27.67
C ARG A 113 -2.88 14.91 -27.93
N LYS A 114 -2.02 15.80 -28.42
CA LYS A 114 -2.45 17.11 -28.90
C LYS A 114 -3.31 16.92 -30.16
N ARG A 115 -4.55 17.39 -30.13
CA ARG A 115 -5.34 17.69 -31.33
C ARG A 115 -5.43 19.21 -31.38
N GLY A 116 -5.32 19.84 -32.56
CA GLY A 116 -5.12 21.29 -32.68
C GLY A 116 -6.06 22.20 -31.87
N HIS A 117 -7.21 21.71 -31.41
CA HIS A 117 -8.17 22.42 -30.56
C HIS A 117 -8.49 21.72 -29.22
N THR A 118 -7.90 20.54 -28.94
CA THR A 118 -8.16 19.77 -27.71
C THR A 118 -6.99 18.81 -27.42
N ASP A 119 -6.47 18.86 -26.20
CA ASP A 119 -5.52 17.87 -25.73
C ASP A 119 -6.27 16.69 -25.10
N LYS A 120 -6.04 15.48 -25.62
CA LYS A 120 -6.55 14.23 -25.01
C LYS A 120 -5.47 13.60 -24.17
N LEU A 121 -5.68 13.54 -22.86
CA LEU A 121 -4.78 12.88 -21.92
C LEU A 121 -5.23 11.42 -21.71
N HIS A 122 -4.31 10.48 -21.92
CA HIS A 122 -4.48 9.08 -21.55
C HIS A 122 -3.64 8.80 -20.30
N VAL A 123 -4.25 8.24 -19.26
CA VAL A 123 -3.58 7.88 -18.01
C VAL A 123 -3.81 6.40 -17.73
N ARG A 124 -2.75 5.69 -17.36
CA ARG A 124 -2.82 4.31 -16.89
C ARG A 124 -2.00 4.20 -15.61
N ILE A 125 -2.63 3.73 -14.55
CA ILE A 125 -1.93 3.38 -13.31
C ILE A 125 -1.80 1.86 -13.31
N ALA A 126 -0.56 1.37 -13.25
CA ALA A 126 -0.27 -0.04 -13.10
C ALA A 126 0.16 -0.27 -11.65
N GLY A 127 -0.45 -1.25 -10.99
CA GLY A 127 -0.11 -1.65 -9.63
C GLY A 127 0.23 -3.13 -9.58
N ARG A 128 1.02 -3.54 -8.59
CA ARG A 128 1.24 -4.95 -8.26
C ARG A 128 1.59 -5.11 -6.79
N LEU A 129 1.20 -6.28 -6.27
CA LEU A 129 1.43 -6.65 -4.89
C LEU A 129 2.54 -7.69 -4.81
N LEU A 130 3.47 -7.49 -3.89
CA LEU A 130 4.59 -8.38 -3.66
C LEU A 130 4.69 -8.74 -2.18
N ASN A 131 4.86 -10.03 -1.89
CA ASN A 131 5.26 -10.44 -0.55
C ASN A 131 6.75 -10.15 -0.35
N VAL A 132 7.10 -9.32 0.63
CA VAL A 132 8.46 -8.82 0.83
C VAL A 132 9.44 -9.95 1.19
N ARG A 133 9.01 -10.89 2.04
CA ARG A 133 9.87 -11.98 2.54
C ARG A 133 10.19 -13.03 1.47
N SER A 134 9.19 -13.42 0.70
CA SER A 134 9.32 -14.48 -0.32
C SER A 134 9.64 -13.95 -1.72
N GLY A 135 9.45 -12.65 -1.98
CA GLY A 135 9.49 -12.08 -3.32
C GLY A 135 8.35 -12.59 -4.23
N ARG A 136 7.33 -13.26 -3.68
CA ARG A 136 6.22 -13.80 -4.47
C ARG A 136 5.25 -12.68 -4.86
N ARG A 137 4.92 -12.59 -6.15
CA ARG A 137 3.84 -11.72 -6.63
C ARG A 137 2.49 -12.24 -6.11
N LEU A 138 1.72 -11.35 -5.49
CA LEU A 138 0.41 -11.64 -4.93
C LEU A 138 -0.73 -11.25 -5.88
N GLY A 139 -0.50 -10.26 -6.75
CA GLY A 139 -1.49 -9.79 -7.73
C GLY A 139 -0.97 -8.68 -8.65
N ASN A 140 -1.77 -8.35 -9.66
CA ASN A 140 -1.60 -7.29 -10.66
C ASN A 140 -2.98 -6.76 -11.08
#